data_AF-J1TFM2-F1
#
_entry.id   AF-J1TFM2-F1
#
_cell.length_a   1.000
_cell.length_b   1.000
_cell.length_c   1.000
_cell.angle_alpha   90.00
_cell.angle_beta   90.00
_cell.angle_gamma   90.00
#
_symmetry.space_group_name_H-M   'P 1'
#
loop_
_entity.id
_entity.type
_entity.pdbx_description
1 polymer ?
#
loop_
_entity_poly.entity_id
_entity_poly.type
_entity_poly.pdbx_seq_one_letter_code
_entity_poly.pdbx_strand_id
1 'polypeptide(L)'
;MNIDEHFLVLVLALLLDRIIGDPQWLWQRVPHPVAIFGRAIGYFDQHFNRESLSKAQRRQNGVVAILALSGLAVVTGLVLHWFLMLFGPVGILLEVFCVAIFLAQKSLSDHVAAVAAALKSEGLVGGRKAVSRIVGRDPETLDEPGVCRAAIESLAENFSDGVVAPALWFAIFGLPGLFFYKMLNTADSMIGHRSEKYVDFGWASARLDDIANWPAARLSILLIAVGAGIRRGTTAFRDAFKVGIRDGKLHRSPNSGRPEAAMAGALDLQLAGPRVYSGVVVREPMINGAGRDVATAGDVEDGISVFQASCMALTLLTFVAFVCLL
;
A
#
# COMPACT_ATOMS: atom_id res chain seq x y z
N MET A 1 0.74 21.90 -15.07
CA MET A 1 2.17 21.60 -14.92
C MET A 1 2.65 20.79 -16.10
N ASN A 2 3.90 20.98 -16.52
CA ASN A 2 4.55 20.07 -17.44
C ASN A 2 4.95 18.78 -16.71
N ILE A 3 5.27 17.73 -17.45
CA ILE A 3 5.56 16.41 -16.88
C ILE A 3 6.81 16.42 -15.98
N ASP A 4 7.82 17.24 -16.28
CA ASP A 4 9.01 17.48 -15.47
C ASP A 4 8.65 18.06 -14.08
N GLU A 5 7.70 18.99 -14.00
CA GLU A 5 7.28 19.57 -12.73
C GLU A 5 6.61 18.53 -11.82
N HIS A 6 5.86 17.56 -12.37
CA HIS A 6 5.31 16.44 -11.58
C HIS A 6 6.44 15.62 -10.94
N PHE A 7 7.50 15.30 -11.69
CA PHE A 7 8.61 14.53 -11.12
C PHE A 7 9.35 15.32 -10.04
N LEU A 8 9.53 16.64 -10.21
CA LEU A 8 10.13 17.48 -9.17
C LEU A 8 9.30 17.47 -7.88
N VAL A 9 7.99 17.71 -7.98
CA VAL A 9 7.07 17.68 -6.82
C VAL A 9 7.11 16.31 -6.15
N LEU A 10 7.12 15.22 -6.93
CA LEU A 10 7.15 13.87 -6.41
C LEU A 10 8.46 13.54 -5.67
N VAL A 11 9.61 13.96 -6.18
CA VAL A 11 10.89 13.79 -5.47
C VAL A 11 10.84 14.48 -4.12
N LEU A 12 10.40 15.75 -4.10
CA LEU A 12 10.30 16.52 -2.86
C LEU A 12 9.30 15.90 -1.88
N ALA A 13 8.16 15.40 -2.38
CA ALA A 13 7.14 14.76 -1.55
C ALA A 13 7.62 13.42 -0.95
N LEU A 14 8.33 12.59 -1.73
CA LEU A 14 8.95 11.34 -1.24
C LEU A 14 10.01 11.63 -0.15
N LEU A 15 10.83 12.67 -0.34
CA LEU A 15 11.80 13.09 0.67
C LEU A 15 11.11 13.63 1.92
N LEU A 16 10.04 14.41 1.75
CA LEU A 16 9.28 15.00 2.85
C LEU A 16 8.58 13.93 3.69
N ASP A 17 7.87 12.99 3.05
CA ASP A 17 7.21 11.87 3.74
C ASP A 17 8.25 10.99 4.46
N ARG A 18 9.41 10.72 3.83
CA ARG A 18 10.50 9.98 4.48
C ARG A 18 10.97 10.62 5.79
N ILE A 19 10.96 11.95 5.90
CA ILE A 19 11.46 12.69 7.07
C ILE A 19 10.34 12.88 8.10
N ILE A 20 9.18 13.36 7.67
CA ILE A 20 8.08 13.78 8.56
C ILE A 20 7.12 12.63 8.81
N GLY A 21 6.71 11.92 7.76
CA GLY A 21 5.69 10.88 7.81
C GLY A 21 4.31 11.43 8.19
N ASP A 22 3.58 10.66 8.99
CA ASP A 22 2.26 11.02 9.52
C ASP A 22 2.35 11.53 10.96
N PRO A 23 2.46 12.86 11.18
CA PRO A 23 2.59 13.41 12.51
C PRO A 23 1.30 13.18 13.32
N GLN A 24 1.38 12.29 14.32
CA GLN A 24 0.23 11.92 15.15
C GLN A 24 -0.45 13.13 15.81
N TRP A 25 0.34 14.14 16.21
CA TRP A 25 -0.19 15.36 16.84
C TRP A 25 -1.11 16.15 15.91
N LEU A 26 -0.92 16.07 14.59
CA LEU A 26 -1.76 16.75 13.61
C LEU A 26 -3.05 15.95 13.36
N TRP A 27 -2.92 14.65 13.12
CA TRP A 27 -4.05 13.79 12.77
C TRP A 27 -4.99 13.46 13.93
N GLN A 28 -4.56 13.67 15.17
CA GLN A 28 -5.44 13.68 16.33
C GLN A 28 -6.33 14.94 16.42
N ARG A 29 -5.93 16.05 15.78
CA ARG A 29 -6.66 17.34 15.81
C ARG A 29 -7.50 17.56 14.56
N VAL A 30 -7.02 17.10 13.41
CA VAL A 30 -7.67 17.26 12.13
C VAL A 30 -7.84 15.88 11.49
N PRO A 31 -9.03 15.50 11.00
CA PRO A 31 -9.20 14.23 10.30
C PRO A 31 -8.27 14.13 9.09
N HIS A 32 -7.54 13.02 9.00
CA HIS A 32 -6.69 12.72 7.84
C HIS A 32 -7.52 12.82 6.54
N PRO A 33 -6.99 13.38 5.42
CA PRO A 33 -7.75 13.52 4.18
C PRO A 33 -8.37 12.21 3.66
N VAL A 34 -7.68 11.07 3.84
CA VAL A 34 -8.22 9.74 3.51
C VAL A 34 -9.51 9.40 4.28
N ALA A 35 -9.71 9.94 5.49
CA ALA A 35 -10.96 9.76 6.23
C ALA A 35 -12.16 10.45 5.56
N ILE A 36 -11.93 11.42 4.66
CA ILE A 36 -12.97 12.03 3.83
C ILE A 36 -13.40 11.04 2.74
N PHE A 37 -12.44 10.36 2.08
CA PHE A 37 -12.77 9.26 1.15
C PHE A 37 -13.59 8.18 1.85
N GLY A 38 -13.16 7.75 3.04
CA GLY A 38 -13.88 6.73 3.80
C GLY A 38 -15.30 7.14 4.18
N ARG A 39 -15.53 8.40 4.56
CA ARG A 39 -16.88 8.94 4.81
C ARG A 39 -17.74 8.94 3.54
N ALA A 40 -17.18 9.33 2.40
CA ALA A 40 -17.90 9.31 1.13
C ALA A 40 -18.27 7.86 0.72
N ILE A 41 -17.32 6.92 0.79
CA ILE A 41 -17.56 5.50 0.53
C ILE A 41 -18.63 4.94 1.48
N GLY A 42 -18.51 5.23 2.77
CA GLY A 42 -19.48 4.80 3.79
C GLY A 42 -20.89 5.33 3.54
N TYR A 43 -21.03 6.57 3.07
CA TYR A 43 -22.31 7.11 2.64
C TYR A 43 -22.92 6.29 1.49
N PHE A 44 -22.13 5.97 0.46
CA PHE A 44 -22.61 5.16 -0.66
C PHE A 44 -22.98 3.73 -0.23
N ASP A 45 -22.17 3.09 0.62
CA ASP A 45 -22.49 1.78 1.18
C ASP A 45 -23.83 1.80 1.92
N GLN A 46 -23.99 2.71 2.89
CA GLN A 46 -25.20 2.78 3.72
C GLN A 46 -26.48 3.04 2.91
N HIS A 47 -26.40 3.85 1.85
CA HIS A 47 -27.59 4.26 1.10
C HIS A 47 -27.89 3.38 -0.10
N PHE A 48 -26.87 2.78 -0.74
CA PHE A 48 -26.99 2.08 -2.02
C PHE A 48 -26.67 0.58 -1.97
N ASN A 49 -26.21 0.05 -0.83
CA ASN A 49 -25.94 -1.39 -0.61
C ASN A 49 -26.90 -2.03 0.41
N ARG A 50 -28.20 -1.79 0.27
CA ARG A 50 -29.22 -2.33 1.19
C ARG A 50 -29.47 -3.82 0.95
N GLU A 51 -29.65 -4.59 2.02
CA GLU A 51 -29.92 -6.04 1.95
C GLU A 51 -31.23 -6.38 1.23
N SER A 52 -32.19 -5.46 1.22
CA SER A 52 -33.47 -5.60 0.49
C SER A 52 -33.31 -5.55 -1.03
N LEU A 53 -32.15 -5.14 -1.54
CA LEU A 53 -31.89 -5.04 -2.97
C LEU A 53 -31.40 -6.38 -3.53
N SER A 54 -31.78 -6.67 -4.78
CA SER A 54 -31.24 -7.82 -5.50
C SER A 54 -29.73 -7.69 -5.73
N LYS A 55 -29.04 -8.83 -5.92
CA LYS A 55 -27.61 -8.87 -6.25
C LYS A 55 -27.26 -8.00 -7.47
N ALA A 56 -28.10 -8.05 -8.51
CA ALA A 56 -27.91 -7.26 -9.72
C ALA A 56 -27.98 -5.74 -9.46
N GLN A 57 -28.95 -5.30 -8.65
CA GLN A 57 -29.07 -3.90 -8.25
C GLN A 57 -27.89 -3.46 -7.39
N ARG A 58 -27.47 -4.26 -6.40
CA ARG A 58 -26.29 -3.97 -5.58
C ARG A 58 -25.03 -3.83 -6.44
N ARG A 59 -24.86 -4.71 -7.43
CA ARG A 59 -23.73 -4.63 -8.36
C ARG A 59 -23.76 -3.40 -9.26
N GLN A 60 -24.92 -3.04 -9.81
CA GLN A 60 -25.10 -1.81 -10.59
C GLN A 60 -24.83 -0.56 -9.73
N ASN A 61 -25.38 -0.52 -8.53
CA ASN A 61 -25.16 0.55 -7.57
C ASN A 61 -23.68 0.69 -7.20
N GLY A 62 -22.97 -0.44 -7.02
CA GLY A 62 -21.54 -0.46 -6.78
C GLY A 62 -20.72 0.15 -7.91
N VAL A 63 -21.06 -0.20 -9.17
CA VAL A 63 -20.43 0.40 -10.37
C VAL A 63 -20.67 1.91 -10.41
N VAL A 64 -21.91 2.36 -10.20
CA VAL A 64 -22.24 3.79 -10.21
C VAL A 64 -21.52 4.51 -9.06
N ALA A 65 -21.48 3.93 -7.87
CA ALA A 65 -20.82 4.49 -6.70
C ALA A 65 -19.33 4.70 -6.96
N ILE A 66 -18.61 3.67 -7.42
CA ILE A 66 -17.16 3.80 -7.64
C ILE A 66 -16.84 4.78 -8.77
N LEU A 67 -17.61 4.79 -9.86
CA LEU A 67 -17.42 5.76 -10.94
C LEU A 67 -17.68 7.19 -10.48
N ALA A 68 -18.73 7.42 -9.68
CA ALA A 68 -19.04 8.74 -9.13
C ALA A 68 -17.96 9.20 -8.13
N LEU A 69 -17.52 8.33 -7.23
CA LEU A 69 -16.48 8.62 -6.24
C LEU A 69 -15.13 8.89 -6.89
N SER A 70 -14.71 8.06 -7.85
CA SER A 70 -13.49 8.25 -8.62
C SER A 70 -13.55 9.51 -9.49
N GLY A 71 -14.69 9.78 -10.14
CA GLY A 71 -14.91 11.01 -10.90
C GLY A 71 -14.81 12.26 -10.02
N LEU A 72 -15.43 12.23 -8.83
CA LEU A 72 -15.31 13.31 -7.85
C LEU A 72 -13.87 13.49 -7.37
N ALA A 73 -13.13 12.41 -7.14
CA ALA A 73 -11.72 12.46 -6.75
C ALA A 73 -10.85 13.12 -7.83
N VAL A 74 -11.06 12.77 -9.11
CA VAL A 74 -10.38 13.39 -10.26
C VAL A 74 -10.72 14.88 -10.34
N VAL A 75 -11.99 15.25 -10.28
CA VAL A 75 -12.43 16.67 -10.32
C VAL A 75 -11.84 17.45 -9.16
N THR A 76 -11.83 16.87 -7.96
CA THR A 76 -11.24 17.51 -6.77
C THR A 76 -9.74 17.72 -6.95
N GLY A 77 -9.01 16.73 -7.47
CA GLY A 77 -7.59 16.85 -7.77
C GLY A 77 -7.31 17.92 -8.83
N LEU A 78 -8.15 18.03 -9.86
CA LEU A 78 -8.06 19.08 -10.88
C LEU A 78 -8.30 20.46 -10.27
N VAL A 79 -9.40 20.65 -9.55
CA VAL A 79 -9.73 21.93 -8.91
C VAL A 79 -8.63 22.36 -7.94
N LEU A 80 -8.11 21.42 -7.14
CA LEU A 80 -7.03 21.70 -6.20
C LEU A 80 -5.74 22.11 -6.93
N HIS A 81 -5.33 21.35 -7.96
CA HIS A 81 -4.16 21.70 -8.76
C HIS A 81 -4.27 23.12 -9.35
N TRP A 82 -5.41 23.42 -9.99
CA TRP A 82 -5.64 24.75 -10.59
C TRP A 82 -5.65 25.86 -9.56
N PHE A 83 -6.23 25.60 -8.38
CA PHE A 83 -6.21 26.55 -7.27
C PHE A 83 -4.78 26.80 -6.76
N LEU A 84 -3.96 25.76 -6.59
CA LEU A 84 -2.58 25.89 -6.14
C LEU A 84 -1.73 26.69 -7.15
N MET A 85 -1.95 26.51 -8.44
CA MET A 85 -1.26 27.27 -9.49
C MET A 85 -1.47 28.79 -9.39
N LEU A 86 -2.56 29.27 -8.77
CA LEU A 86 -2.78 30.71 -8.54
C LEU A 86 -1.72 31.35 -7.62
N PHE A 87 -0.99 30.54 -6.86
CA PHE A 87 0.02 30.98 -5.90
C PHE A 87 1.46 30.87 -6.45
N GLY A 88 1.64 30.53 -7.73
CA GLY A 88 2.96 30.41 -8.36
C GLY A 88 3.87 29.40 -7.63
N PRO A 89 5.14 29.76 -7.32
CA PRO A 89 6.07 28.85 -6.63
C PRO A 89 5.60 28.37 -5.26
N VAL A 90 4.82 29.19 -4.53
CA VAL A 90 4.23 28.77 -3.25
C VAL A 90 3.21 27.66 -3.46
N GLY A 91 2.48 27.70 -4.57
CA GLY A 91 1.55 26.65 -4.99
C GLY A 91 2.22 25.29 -5.15
N ILE A 92 3.40 25.27 -5.78
CA ILE A 92 4.20 24.05 -5.95
C ILE A 92 4.60 23.47 -4.59
N LEU A 93 5.04 24.31 -3.66
CA LEU A 93 5.40 23.87 -2.31
C LEU A 93 4.19 23.29 -1.56
N LEU A 94 3.02 23.92 -1.67
CA LEU A 94 1.78 23.38 -1.09
C LEU A 94 1.36 22.06 -1.75
N GLU A 95 1.59 21.90 -3.05
CA GLU A 95 1.35 20.64 -3.76
C GLU A 95 2.27 19.53 -3.24
N VAL A 96 3.55 19.80 -2.99
CA VAL A 96 4.48 18.86 -2.34
C VAL A 96 3.95 18.37 -1.00
N PHE A 97 3.47 19.27 -0.13
CA PHE A 97 2.86 18.89 1.14
C PHE A 97 1.60 18.03 0.93
N CYS A 98 0.76 18.40 -0.04
CA CYS A 98 -0.44 17.64 -0.36
C CYS A 98 -0.10 16.20 -0.80
N VAL A 99 0.86 16.04 -1.70
CA VAL A 99 1.29 14.73 -2.20
C VAL A 99 1.91 13.89 -1.08
N ALA A 100 2.75 14.50 -0.23
CA ALA A 100 3.39 13.80 0.88
C ALA A 100 2.37 13.19 1.86
N ILE A 101 1.24 13.86 2.13
CA ILE A 101 0.17 13.33 3.00
C ILE A 101 -0.46 12.03 2.45
N PHE A 102 -0.40 11.81 1.14
CA PHE A 102 -0.92 10.59 0.52
C PHE A 102 0.15 9.53 0.28
N LEU A 103 1.40 9.77 0.66
CA LEU A 103 2.45 8.76 0.70
C LEU A 103 2.53 8.20 2.13
N ALA A 104 2.83 6.91 2.27
CA ALA A 104 2.82 6.23 3.56
C ALA A 104 4.18 5.61 3.93
N GLN A 105 5.28 6.12 3.38
CA GLN A 105 6.60 5.51 3.51
C GLN A 105 7.05 5.44 4.97
N LYS A 106 7.07 6.60 5.64
CA LYS A 106 7.59 6.67 7.01
C LYS A 106 6.62 6.04 8.00
N SER A 107 5.33 6.33 7.87
CA SER A 107 4.32 5.76 8.77
C SER A 107 4.28 4.24 8.69
N LEU A 108 4.41 3.64 7.50
CA LEU A 108 4.50 2.20 7.35
C LEU A 108 5.75 1.62 8.04
N SER A 109 6.93 2.23 7.81
CA SER A 109 8.17 1.82 8.48
C SER A 109 8.05 1.88 10.00
N ASP A 110 7.44 2.94 10.54
CA ASP A 110 7.29 3.15 11.99
C ASP A 110 6.34 2.11 12.61
N HIS A 111 5.22 1.79 11.96
CA HIS A 111 4.28 0.78 12.45
C HIS A 111 4.90 -0.63 12.45
N VAL A 112 5.65 -0.99 11.40
CA VAL A 112 6.30 -2.31 11.30
C VAL A 112 7.47 -2.40 12.30
N ALA A 113 8.23 -1.32 12.49
CA ALA A 113 9.27 -1.24 13.52
C ALA A 113 8.70 -1.45 14.93
N ALA A 114 7.51 -0.89 15.20
CA ALA A 114 6.83 -1.08 16.48
C ALA A 114 6.49 -2.55 16.77
N VAL A 115 6.24 -3.39 15.75
CA VAL A 115 6.03 -4.83 15.92
C VAL A 115 7.30 -5.52 16.40
N ALA A 116 8.43 -5.28 15.72
CA ALA A 116 9.72 -5.85 16.12
C ALA A 116 10.13 -5.40 17.52
N ALA A 117 9.95 -4.11 17.83
CA ALA A 117 10.22 -3.56 19.16
C ALA A 117 9.35 -4.22 20.23
N ALA A 118 8.03 -4.30 20.02
CA ALA A 118 7.11 -4.90 20.98
C ALA A 118 7.35 -6.39 21.18
N LEU A 119 7.72 -7.15 20.13
CA LEU A 119 8.13 -8.55 20.28
C LEU A 119 9.35 -8.68 21.20
N LYS A 120 10.35 -7.81 21.05
CA LYS A 120 11.58 -7.84 21.86
C LYS A 120 11.35 -7.40 23.30
N SER A 121 10.49 -6.40 23.55
CA SER A 121 10.30 -5.81 24.88
C SER A 121 9.14 -6.41 25.68
N GLU A 122 8.06 -6.80 25.00
CA GLU A 122 6.78 -7.22 25.60
C GLU A 122 6.39 -8.67 25.21
N GLY A 123 7.22 -9.35 24.41
CA GLY A 123 6.97 -10.70 23.93
C GLY A 123 5.80 -10.80 22.94
N LEU A 124 5.26 -12.01 22.78
CA LEU A 124 4.21 -12.30 21.80
C LEU A 124 2.96 -11.42 21.98
N VAL A 125 2.55 -11.16 23.22
CA VAL A 125 1.34 -10.35 23.51
C VAL A 125 1.51 -8.92 23.00
N GLY A 126 2.68 -8.31 23.24
CA GLY A 126 3.00 -6.98 22.69
C GLY A 126 3.08 -7.00 21.17
N GLY A 127 3.72 -8.02 20.58
CA GLY A 127 3.78 -8.22 19.14
C GLY A 127 2.40 -8.31 18.48
N ARG A 128 1.48 -9.12 19.03
CA ARG A 128 0.09 -9.24 18.55
C ARG A 128 -0.66 -7.92 18.63
N LYS A 129 -0.52 -7.19 19.74
CA LYS A 129 -1.13 -5.86 19.91
C LYS A 129 -0.60 -4.87 18.87
N ALA A 130 0.71 -4.86 18.63
CA ALA A 130 1.31 -3.97 17.64
C ALA A 130 0.88 -4.33 16.21
N VAL A 131 0.96 -5.61 15.84
CA VAL A 131 0.65 -6.06 14.47
C VAL A 131 -0.82 -5.90 14.13
N SER A 132 -1.73 -5.96 15.12
CA SER A 132 -3.18 -5.71 14.95
C SER A 132 -3.52 -4.39 14.25
N ARG A 133 -2.61 -3.41 14.31
CA ARG A 133 -2.79 -2.08 13.70
C ARG A 133 -2.52 -2.07 12.20
N ILE A 134 -1.86 -3.10 11.67
CA ILE A 134 -1.40 -3.18 10.27
C ILE A 134 -1.85 -4.45 9.55
N VAL A 135 -2.64 -5.31 10.19
CA VAL A 135 -3.18 -6.54 9.58
C VAL A 135 -4.70 -6.55 9.65
N GLY A 136 -5.33 -7.08 8.61
CA GLY A 136 -6.78 -7.30 8.57
C GLY A 136 -7.24 -8.67 9.08
N ARG A 137 -6.37 -9.42 9.79
CA ARG A 137 -6.65 -10.78 10.32
C ARG A 137 -6.53 -10.80 11.85
N ASP A 138 -7.18 -11.77 12.49
CA ASP A 138 -7.16 -11.93 13.94
C ASP A 138 -5.73 -12.22 14.45
N PRO A 139 -5.08 -11.27 15.16
CA PRO A 139 -3.72 -11.43 15.66
C PRO A 139 -3.61 -12.53 16.74
N GLU A 140 -4.69 -12.88 17.43
CA GLU A 140 -4.65 -13.87 18.51
C GLU A 140 -4.40 -15.29 18.00
N THR A 141 -4.61 -15.52 16.71
CA THR A 141 -4.31 -16.78 16.03
C THR A 141 -2.81 -16.94 15.69
N LEU A 142 -2.02 -15.87 15.81
CA LEU A 142 -0.62 -15.85 15.33
C LEU A 142 0.36 -16.22 16.45
N ASP A 143 1.24 -17.18 16.17
CA ASP A 143 2.47 -17.37 16.94
C ASP A 143 3.50 -16.29 16.60
N GLU A 144 4.65 -16.27 17.29
CA GLU A 144 5.68 -15.25 17.07
C GLU A 144 6.21 -15.19 15.62
N PRO A 145 6.52 -16.33 14.97
CA PRO A 145 6.83 -16.33 13.54
C PRO A 145 5.66 -15.81 12.68
N GLY A 146 4.42 -16.14 13.03
CA GLY A 146 3.21 -15.65 12.38
C GLY A 146 3.06 -14.13 12.48
N VAL A 147 3.36 -13.53 13.65
CA VAL A 147 3.40 -12.08 13.82
C VAL A 147 4.48 -11.44 12.95
N CYS A 148 5.68 -12.04 12.90
CA CYS A 148 6.77 -11.54 12.07
C CYS A 148 6.44 -11.60 10.58
N ARG A 149 5.92 -12.75 10.10
CA ARG A 149 5.45 -12.91 8.72
C ARG A 149 4.35 -11.89 8.40
N ALA A 150 3.37 -11.72 9.28
CA ALA A 150 2.29 -10.77 9.07
C ALA A 150 2.79 -9.32 8.94
N ALA A 151 3.78 -8.93 9.75
CA ALA A 151 4.39 -7.61 9.66
C ALA A 151 5.16 -7.41 8.33
N ILE A 152 5.92 -8.43 7.89
CA ILE A 152 6.67 -8.40 6.63
C ILE A 152 5.74 -8.40 5.42
N GLU A 153 4.68 -9.21 5.44
CA GLU A 153 3.63 -9.26 4.43
C GLU A 153 2.96 -7.88 4.29
N SER A 154 2.49 -7.31 5.40
CA SER A 154 1.90 -5.97 5.43
C SER A 154 2.88 -4.91 4.92
N LEU A 155 4.16 -4.98 5.28
CA LEU A 155 5.19 -4.06 4.78
C LEU A 155 5.33 -4.13 3.26
N ALA A 156 5.38 -5.34 2.69
CA ALA A 156 5.54 -5.54 1.26
C ALA A 156 4.29 -5.11 0.47
N GLU A 157 3.12 -5.56 0.89
CA GLU A 157 1.84 -5.20 0.26
C GLU A 157 1.65 -3.67 0.25
N ASN A 158 1.81 -3.03 1.41
CA ASN A 158 1.62 -1.58 1.53
C ASN A 158 2.75 -0.76 0.90
N PHE A 159 3.91 -1.34 0.60
CA PHE A 159 4.90 -0.66 -0.26
C PHE A 159 4.35 -0.43 -1.66
N SER A 160 3.70 -1.45 -2.26
CA SER A 160 3.03 -1.29 -3.55
C SER A 160 1.89 -0.29 -3.43
N ASP A 161 0.99 -0.50 -2.47
CA ASP A 161 -0.31 0.17 -2.43
C ASP A 161 -0.24 1.58 -1.85
N GLY A 162 0.62 1.78 -0.86
CA GLY A 162 0.75 3.01 -0.08
C GLY A 162 1.86 3.94 -0.56
N VAL A 163 2.82 3.46 -1.35
CA VAL A 163 3.99 4.24 -1.79
C VAL A 163 4.14 4.22 -3.31
N VAL A 164 4.33 3.05 -3.93
CA VAL A 164 4.65 2.94 -5.35
C VAL A 164 3.48 3.36 -6.24
N ALA A 165 2.26 2.87 -5.96
CA ALA A 165 1.10 3.19 -6.77
C ALA A 165 0.69 4.68 -6.67
N PRO A 166 0.57 5.30 -5.48
CA PRO A 166 0.32 6.74 -5.38
C PRO A 166 1.37 7.58 -6.12
N ALA A 167 2.65 7.23 -5.99
CA ALA A 167 3.74 7.90 -6.70
C ALA A 167 3.61 7.75 -8.22
N LEU A 168 3.32 6.54 -8.71
CA LEU A 168 3.12 6.27 -10.13
C LEU A 168 1.97 7.11 -10.71
N TRP A 169 0.80 7.09 -10.07
CA TRP A 169 -0.38 7.79 -10.57
C TRP A 169 -0.23 9.31 -10.47
N PHE A 170 0.50 9.82 -9.47
CA PHE A 170 0.88 11.23 -9.41
C PHE A 170 1.86 11.60 -10.53
N ALA A 171 2.89 10.79 -10.80
CA ALA A 171 3.86 11.10 -11.85
C ALA A 171 3.18 11.24 -13.24
N ILE A 172 2.19 10.39 -13.53
CA ILE A 172 1.50 10.38 -14.83
C ILE A 172 0.43 11.48 -14.94
N PHE A 173 -0.40 11.65 -13.90
CA PHE A 173 -1.60 12.50 -13.98
C PHE A 173 -1.68 13.60 -12.92
N GLY A 174 -0.64 13.82 -12.12
CA GLY A 174 -0.61 14.80 -11.04
C GLY A 174 -1.59 14.48 -9.90
N LEU A 175 -2.05 15.52 -9.18
CA LEU A 175 -3.06 15.38 -8.13
C LEU A 175 -4.33 14.61 -8.56
N PRO A 176 -4.91 14.79 -9.77
CA PRO A 176 -6.02 13.98 -10.25
C PRO A 176 -5.75 12.48 -10.21
N GLY A 177 -4.57 12.04 -10.65
CA GLY A 177 -4.18 10.62 -10.62
C GLY A 177 -3.99 10.08 -9.21
N LEU A 178 -3.31 10.85 -8.37
CA LEU A 178 -3.09 10.52 -6.97
C LEU A 178 -4.43 10.31 -6.24
N PHE A 179 -5.38 11.23 -6.41
CA PHE A 179 -6.67 11.18 -5.73
C PHE A 179 -7.55 10.07 -6.30
N PHE A 180 -7.54 9.87 -7.63
CA PHE A 180 -8.21 8.74 -8.28
C PHE A 180 -7.75 7.41 -7.68
N TYR A 181 -6.44 7.18 -7.63
CA TYR A 181 -5.88 5.94 -7.09
C TYR A 181 -6.20 5.78 -5.61
N LYS A 182 -6.02 6.82 -4.79
CA LYS A 182 -6.33 6.74 -3.36
C LYS A 182 -7.81 6.49 -3.07
N MET A 183 -8.71 7.01 -3.89
CA MET A 183 -10.13 6.68 -3.80
C MET A 183 -10.37 5.19 -4.10
N LEU A 184 -9.80 4.65 -5.17
CA LEU A 184 -9.92 3.22 -5.50
C LEU A 184 -9.38 2.32 -4.39
N ASN A 185 -8.16 2.60 -3.92
CA ASN A 185 -7.49 1.81 -2.88
C ASN A 185 -8.24 1.87 -1.54
N THR A 186 -8.78 3.03 -1.17
CA THR A 186 -9.63 3.18 0.02
C THR A 186 -10.95 2.42 -0.15
N ALA A 187 -11.55 2.47 -1.34
CA ALA A 187 -12.79 1.76 -1.63
C ALA A 187 -12.59 0.24 -1.61
N ASP A 188 -11.49 -0.29 -2.16
CA ASP A 188 -11.18 -1.72 -2.08
C ASP A 188 -10.98 -2.18 -0.62
N SER A 189 -10.23 -1.41 0.17
CA SER A 189 -10.01 -1.72 1.59
C SER A 189 -11.30 -1.73 2.42
N MET A 190 -12.26 -0.85 2.11
CA MET A 190 -13.51 -0.72 2.89
C MET A 190 -14.64 -1.62 2.41
N ILE A 191 -14.79 -1.77 1.09
CA ILE A 191 -15.93 -2.45 0.48
C ILE A 191 -15.53 -3.48 -0.59
N GLY A 192 -14.25 -3.70 -0.88
CA GLY A 192 -13.80 -4.65 -1.92
C GLY A 192 -13.69 -6.11 -1.47
N HIS A 193 -13.73 -6.37 -0.16
CA HIS A 193 -13.57 -7.71 0.38
C HIS A 193 -14.76 -8.64 0.09
N ARG A 194 -14.47 -9.94 -0.11
CA ARG A 194 -15.48 -10.97 -0.44
C ARG A 194 -16.31 -11.41 0.77
N SER A 195 -17.12 -10.50 1.31
CA SER A 195 -18.16 -10.82 2.29
C SER A 195 -19.54 -10.88 1.64
N GLU A 196 -20.52 -11.50 2.30
CA GLU A 196 -21.92 -11.48 1.84
C GLU A 196 -22.46 -10.06 1.63
N LYS A 197 -21.98 -9.10 2.43
CA LYS A 197 -22.33 -7.68 2.33
C LYS A 197 -21.71 -6.98 1.11
N TYR A 198 -20.57 -7.43 0.60
CA TYR A 198 -19.84 -6.67 -0.42
C TYR A 198 -19.49 -7.41 -1.69
N VAL A 199 -19.71 -8.72 -1.77
CA VAL A 199 -19.39 -9.55 -2.95
C VAL A 199 -19.99 -8.99 -4.25
N ASP A 200 -21.16 -8.35 -4.17
CA ASP A 200 -21.83 -7.73 -5.32
C ASP A 200 -21.52 -6.22 -5.43
N PHE A 201 -21.73 -5.44 -4.37
CA PHE A 201 -21.57 -3.97 -4.37
C PHE A 201 -20.10 -3.54 -4.51
N GLY A 202 -19.19 -4.24 -3.84
CA GLY A 202 -17.75 -3.98 -3.86
C GLY A 202 -17.02 -4.43 -5.12
N TRP A 203 -17.68 -5.26 -5.94
CA TRP A 203 -17.02 -5.98 -7.03
C TRP A 203 -16.28 -5.05 -8.02
N ALA A 204 -16.90 -3.92 -8.36
CA ALA A 204 -16.32 -2.97 -9.30
C ALA A 204 -15.10 -2.26 -8.71
N SER A 205 -15.17 -1.85 -7.43
CA SER A 205 -14.06 -1.23 -6.70
C SER A 205 -12.85 -2.15 -6.66
N ALA A 206 -13.04 -3.41 -6.27
CA ALA A 206 -11.96 -4.39 -6.21
C ALA A 206 -11.31 -4.64 -7.58
N ARG A 207 -12.11 -4.70 -8.65
CA ARG A 207 -11.59 -4.90 -10.01
C ARG A 207 -10.84 -3.70 -10.55
N LEU A 208 -11.32 -2.49 -10.28
CA LEU A 208 -10.66 -1.26 -10.72
C LEU A 208 -9.36 -1.03 -9.94
N ASP A 209 -9.35 -1.30 -8.64
CA ASP A 209 -8.13 -1.27 -7.83
C ASP A 209 -7.10 -2.29 -8.33
N ASP A 210 -7.53 -3.54 -8.58
CA ASP A 210 -6.68 -4.58 -9.17
C ASP A 210 -6.03 -4.13 -10.49
N ILE A 211 -6.75 -3.40 -11.34
CA ILE A 211 -6.22 -2.87 -12.60
C ILE A 211 -5.26 -1.71 -12.34
N ALA A 212 -5.65 -0.77 -11.47
CA ALA A 212 -4.86 0.43 -11.18
C ALA A 212 -3.53 0.09 -10.47
N ASN A 213 -3.52 -0.93 -9.63
CA ASN A 213 -2.35 -1.35 -8.88
C ASN A 213 -1.46 -2.36 -9.65
N TRP A 214 -1.94 -2.90 -10.77
CA TRP A 214 -1.20 -3.83 -11.62
C TRP A 214 0.21 -3.36 -12.02
N PRO A 215 0.43 -2.13 -12.53
CA PRO A 215 1.77 -1.66 -12.86
C PRO A 215 2.65 -1.45 -11.61
N ALA A 216 2.07 -0.89 -10.54
CA ALA A 216 2.79 -0.61 -9.30
C ALA A 216 3.28 -1.89 -8.61
N ALA A 217 2.46 -2.95 -8.59
CA ALA A 217 2.84 -4.24 -8.03
C ALA A 217 4.04 -4.88 -8.76
N ARG A 218 4.20 -4.63 -10.07
CA ARG A 218 5.35 -5.11 -10.86
C ARG A 218 6.58 -4.26 -10.64
N LEU A 219 6.41 -2.94 -10.63
CA LEU A 219 7.49 -2.02 -10.30
C LEU A 219 8.03 -2.30 -8.89
N SER A 220 7.17 -2.66 -7.96
CA SER A 220 7.55 -3.03 -6.59
C SER A 220 8.50 -4.23 -6.54
N ILE A 221 8.37 -5.23 -7.43
CA ILE A 221 9.34 -6.34 -7.51
C ILE A 221 10.74 -5.82 -7.80
N LEU A 222 10.86 -4.92 -8.79
CA LEU A 222 12.15 -4.35 -9.19
C LEU A 222 12.73 -3.49 -8.07
N LEU A 223 11.92 -2.63 -7.45
CA LEU A 223 12.35 -1.76 -6.37
C LEU A 223 12.76 -2.56 -5.11
N ILE A 224 12.04 -3.64 -4.79
CA ILE A 224 12.42 -4.56 -3.71
C ILE A 224 13.72 -5.30 -4.04
N ALA A 225 13.89 -5.78 -5.28
CA ALA A 225 15.13 -6.42 -5.71
C ALA A 225 16.32 -5.46 -5.58
N VAL A 226 16.21 -4.22 -6.06
CA VAL A 226 17.26 -3.19 -5.91
C VAL A 226 17.55 -2.91 -4.44
N GLY A 227 16.52 -2.71 -3.62
CA GLY A 227 16.67 -2.51 -2.18
C GLY A 227 17.38 -3.68 -1.49
N ALA A 228 17.02 -4.91 -1.85
CA ALA A 228 17.65 -6.13 -1.36
C ALA A 228 19.13 -6.21 -1.79
N GLY A 229 19.44 -5.84 -3.03
CA GLY A 229 20.81 -5.75 -3.52
C GLY A 229 21.67 -4.79 -2.71
N ILE A 230 21.14 -3.60 -2.42
CA ILE A 230 21.83 -2.56 -1.64
C ILE A 230 22.07 -3.00 -0.20
N ARG A 231 21.13 -3.71 0.43
CA ARG A 231 21.18 -4.03 1.86
C ARG A 231 21.78 -5.40 2.18
N ARG A 232 21.58 -6.38 1.30
CA ARG A 232 21.88 -7.80 1.53
C ARG A 232 22.71 -8.43 0.40
N GLY A 233 23.10 -7.66 -0.61
CA GLY A 233 24.01 -8.08 -1.68
C GLY A 233 23.33 -8.73 -2.89
N THR A 234 24.14 -9.07 -3.89
CA THR A 234 23.69 -9.49 -5.23
C THR A 234 22.83 -10.75 -5.23
N THR A 235 23.07 -11.69 -4.31
CA THR A 235 22.25 -12.90 -4.17
C THR A 235 20.81 -12.54 -3.79
N ALA A 236 20.63 -11.68 -2.78
CA ALA A 236 19.31 -11.22 -2.35
C ALA A 236 18.58 -10.43 -3.44
N PHE A 237 19.29 -9.61 -4.24
CA PHE A 237 18.71 -8.98 -5.43
C PHE A 237 18.12 -10.01 -6.39
N ARG A 238 18.92 -11.04 -6.73
CA ARG A 238 18.52 -12.07 -7.69
C ARG A 238 17.34 -12.88 -7.17
N ASP A 239 17.37 -13.26 -5.90
CA ASP A 239 16.33 -14.08 -5.29
C ASP A 239 15.03 -13.30 -5.12
N ALA A 240 15.08 -12.04 -4.68
CA ALA A 240 13.93 -11.15 -4.64
C ALA A 240 13.25 -11.04 -6.02
N PHE A 241 14.03 -10.78 -7.08
CA PHE A 241 13.47 -10.69 -8.43
C PHE A 241 12.90 -12.02 -8.91
N LYS A 242 13.66 -13.12 -8.77
CA LYS A 242 13.27 -14.46 -9.23
C LYS A 242 12.01 -14.94 -8.52
N VAL A 243 11.95 -14.82 -7.20
CA VAL A 243 10.80 -15.25 -6.39
C VAL A 243 9.61 -14.33 -6.64
N GLY A 244 9.79 -13.02 -6.73
CA GLY A 244 8.73 -12.06 -7.07
C GLY A 244 8.00 -12.41 -8.37
N ILE A 245 8.74 -12.85 -9.39
CA ILE A 245 8.17 -13.30 -10.68
C ILE A 245 7.55 -14.70 -10.59
N ARG A 246 8.25 -15.66 -9.94
CA ARG A 246 7.84 -17.07 -9.86
C ARG A 246 6.58 -17.25 -9.00
N ASP A 247 6.59 -16.67 -7.80
CA ASP A 247 5.62 -16.96 -6.74
C ASP A 247 4.57 -15.87 -6.57
N GLY A 248 4.75 -14.69 -7.17
CA GLY A 248 3.81 -13.57 -6.99
C GLY A 248 2.38 -13.84 -7.46
N LYS A 249 2.16 -14.93 -8.22
CA LYS A 249 0.83 -15.39 -8.66
C LYS A 249 0.18 -16.41 -7.72
N LEU A 250 0.89 -16.87 -6.68
CA LEU A 250 0.36 -17.84 -5.71
C LEU A 250 -0.62 -17.19 -4.72
N HIS A 251 -0.56 -15.87 -4.56
CA HIS A 251 -1.49 -15.11 -3.73
C HIS A 251 -2.84 -14.95 -4.44
N ARG A 252 -3.92 -14.85 -3.64
CA ARG A 252 -5.30 -14.67 -4.14
C ARG A 252 -5.50 -13.35 -4.88
N SER A 253 -4.87 -12.29 -4.40
CA SER A 253 -4.85 -10.98 -5.06
C SER A 253 -3.85 -11.05 -6.20
N PRO A 254 -4.24 -10.61 -7.40
CA PRO A 254 -3.31 -10.57 -8.51
C PRO A 254 -2.15 -9.62 -8.25
N ASN A 255 -2.22 -8.71 -7.26
CA ASN A 255 -1.21 -7.67 -7.02
C ASN A 255 -0.41 -7.90 -5.74
N SER A 256 -1.04 -8.10 -4.58
CA SER A 256 -0.35 -8.15 -3.27
C SER A 256 0.75 -9.22 -3.20
N GLY A 257 0.54 -10.36 -3.86
CA GLY A 257 1.52 -11.45 -3.87
C GLY A 257 2.86 -11.09 -4.51
N ARG A 258 2.91 -10.09 -5.40
CA ARG A 258 4.14 -9.70 -6.11
C ARG A 258 5.17 -9.07 -5.18
N PRO A 259 4.89 -7.97 -4.47
CA PRO A 259 5.84 -7.41 -3.53
C PRO A 259 6.11 -8.36 -2.34
N GLU A 260 5.10 -9.11 -1.88
CA GLU A 260 5.30 -10.14 -0.84
C GLU A 260 6.31 -11.20 -1.28
N ALA A 261 6.17 -11.75 -2.49
CA ALA A 261 7.11 -12.72 -3.04
C ALA A 261 8.51 -12.14 -3.25
N ALA A 262 8.61 -10.88 -3.67
CA ALA A 262 9.91 -10.23 -3.77
C ALA A 262 10.58 -10.08 -2.39
N MET A 263 9.82 -9.71 -1.35
CA MET A 263 10.34 -9.60 0.01
C MET A 263 10.69 -10.97 0.62
N ALA A 264 9.89 -12.00 0.35
CA ALA A 264 10.15 -13.38 0.74
C ALA A 264 11.49 -13.87 0.18
N GLY A 265 11.76 -13.61 -1.11
CA GLY A 265 13.04 -13.92 -1.75
C GLY A 265 14.20 -13.07 -1.22
N ALA A 266 13.97 -11.80 -0.91
CA ALA A 266 14.99 -10.90 -0.36
C ALA A 266 15.50 -11.35 1.03
N LEU A 267 14.60 -11.91 1.85
CA LEU A 267 14.88 -12.31 3.24
C LEU A 267 15.14 -13.82 3.41
N ASP A 268 15.03 -14.59 2.32
CA ASP A 268 15.06 -16.06 2.34
C ASP A 268 14.06 -16.65 3.36
N LEU A 269 12.82 -16.18 3.29
CA LEU A 269 11.73 -16.58 4.17
C LEU A 269 10.57 -17.18 3.38
N GLN A 270 9.86 -18.11 4.00
CA GLN A 270 8.54 -18.51 3.56
C GLN A 270 7.51 -17.50 4.09
N LEU A 271 6.76 -16.87 3.18
CA LEU A 271 5.65 -15.99 3.51
C LEU A 271 4.33 -16.59 3.04
N ALA A 272 3.23 -15.95 3.41
CA ALA A 272 1.87 -16.46 3.23
C ALA A 272 1.69 -17.81 3.96
N GLY A 273 1.07 -18.78 3.29
CA GLY A 273 0.79 -20.09 3.89
C GLY A 273 -0.58 -20.24 4.50
N PRO A 274 -0.84 -21.37 5.18
CA PRO A 274 -2.14 -21.64 5.77
C PRO A 274 -2.50 -20.57 6.81
N ARG A 275 -3.62 -19.88 6.58
CA ARG A 275 -4.15 -18.86 7.49
C ARG A 275 -5.36 -19.42 8.25
N VAL A 276 -5.51 -19.06 9.51
CA VAL A 276 -6.73 -19.37 10.27
C VAL A 276 -7.66 -18.16 10.19
N TYR A 277 -8.85 -18.34 9.61
CA TYR A 277 -9.90 -17.33 9.58
C TYR A 277 -11.15 -17.89 10.26
N SER A 278 -11.60 -17.26 11.35
CA SER A 278 -12.78 -17.70 12.13
C SER A 278 -12.76 -19.21 12.47
N GLY A 279 -11.59 -19.74 12.81
CA GLY A 279 -11.38 -21.17 13.12
C GLY A 279 -11.18 -22.10 11.91
N VAL A 280 -11.29 -21.61 10.68
CA VAL A 280 -11.08 -22.40 9.45
C VAL A 280 -9.67 -22.17 8.91
N VAL A 281 -8.92 -23.25 8.66
CA VAL A 281 -7.62 -23.19 8.00
C VAL A 281 -7.82 -23.04 6.49
N VAL A 282 -7.52 -21.86 5.97
CA VAL A 282 -7.46 -21.59 4.53
C VAL A 282 -6.07 -21.97 4.05
N ARG A 283 -5.98 -23.05 3.26
CA ARG A 283 -4.71 -23.54 2.70
C ARG A 283 -4.30 -22.70 1.49
N GLU A 284 -3.67 -21.56 1.74
CA GLU A 284 -2.97 -20.81 0.70
C GLU A 284 -1.57 -21.42 0.47
N PRO A 285 -1.05 -21.42 -0.78
CA PRO A 285 0.31 -21.88 -1.04
C PRO A 285 1.33 -21.03 -0.27
N MET A 286 2.42 -21.65 0.21
CA MET A 286 3.56 -20.90 0.73
C MET A 286 4.26 -20.16 -0.42
N ILE A 287 4.50 -18.87 -0.24
CA ILE A 287 5.37 -18.08 -1.10
C ILE A 287 6.81 -18.36 -0.66
N ASN A 288 7.71 -18.56 -1.63
CA ASN A 288 9.10 -18.94 -1.40
C ASN A 288 9.26 -20.19 -0.51
N GLY A 289 8.47 -21.24 -0.76
CA GLY A 289 8.43 -22.44 0.10
C GLY A 289 9.74 -23.21 0.30
N ALA A 290 10.84 -22.84 -0.37
CA ALA A 290 12.17 -23.38 -0.13
C ALA A 290 13.02 -22.56 0.86
N GLY A 291 12.56 -21.35 1.22
CA GLY A 291 13.23 -20.51 2.22
C GLY A 291 12.98 -20.99 3.65
N ARG A 292 13.49 -20.23 4.63
CA ARG A 292 13.30 -20.55 6.05
C ARG A 292 11.84 -20.35 6.48
N ASP A 293 11.32 -21.28 7.27
CA ASP A 293 9.94 -21.30 7.77
C ASP A 293 9.73 -20.49 9.07
N VAL A 294 10.79 -20.30 9.86
CA VAL A 294 10.78 -19.49 11.08
C VAL A 294 11.26 -18.07 10.80
N ALA A 295 10.30 -17.12 10.80
CA ALA A 295 10.58 -15.69 10.80
C ALA A 295 10.80 -15.17 12.22
N THR A 296 11.71 -14.21 12.37
CA THR A 296 12.11 -13.63 13.65
C THR A 296 11.91 -12.11 13.65
N ALA A 297 11.96 -11.48 14.83
CA ALA A 297 11.94 -10.02 14.92
C ALA A 297 13.11 -9.35 14.17
N GLY A 298 14.27 -10.03 14.06
CA GLY A 298 15.39 -9.55 13.25
C GLY A 298 15.07 -9.53 11.76
N ASP A 299 14.30 -10.50 11.27
CA ASP A 299 13.85 -10.51 9.87
C ASP A 299 12.87 -9.35 9.57
N VAL A 300 12.07 -8.93 10.55
CA VAL A 300 11.20 -7.75 10.42
C VAL A 300 12.06 -6.48 10.24
N GLU A 301 13.12 -6.33 11.04
CA GLU A 301 14.06 -5.22 10.93
C GLU A 301 14.81 -5.23 9.60
N ASP A 302 15.23 -6.41 9.14
CA ASP A 302 15.84 -6.58 7.84
C ASP A 302 14.88 -6.20 6.70
N GLY A 303 13.60 -6.61 6.80
CA GLY A 303 12.54 -6.25 5.87
C GLY A 303 12.34 -4.73 5.79
N ILE A 304 12.34 -4.04 6.93
CA ILE A 304 12.30 -2.57 6.99
C ILE A 304 13.52 -1.98 6.29
N SER A 305 14.71 -2.55 6.49
CA SER A 305 15.93 -2.04 5.84
C SER A 305 15.86 -2.15 4.31
N VAL A 306 15.34 -3.28 3.79
CA VAL A 306 15.11 -3.49 2.35
C VAL A 306 14.08 -2.48 1.85
N PHE A 307 12.94 -2.36 2.53
CA PHE A 307 11.89 -1.39 2.21
C PHE A 307 12.41 0.05 2.13
N GLN A 308 13.19 0.50 3.10
CA GLN A 308 13.75 1.85 3.11
C GLN A 308 14.72 2.10 1.94
N ALA A 309 15.47 1.07 1.53
CA ALA A 309 16.32 1.13 0.35
C ALA A 309 15.50 1.09 -0.96
N SER A 310 14.41 0.34 -1.01
CA SER A 310 13.46 0.33 -2.13
C SER A 310 12.77 1.68 -2.32
N CYS A 311 12.40 2.36 -1.24
CA CYS A 311 11.86 3.71 -1.30
C CYS A 311 12.91 4.70 -1.81
N MET A 312 14.19 4.56 -1.38
CA MET A 312 15.28 5.38 -1.91
C MET A 312 15.49 5.13 -3.42
N ALA A 313 15.39 3.88 -3.86
CA ALA A 313 15.46 3.54 -5.29
C ALA A 313 14.31 4.19 -6.09
N LEU A 314 13.09 4.25 -5.53
CA LEU A 314 11.97 4.96 -6.14
C LEU A 314 12.24 6.48 -6.22
N THR A 315 12.74 7.09 -5.16
CA THR A 315 13.11 8.52 -5.16
C THR A 315 14.20 8.81 -6.20
N LEU A 316 15.24 7.97 -6.29
CA LEU A 316 16.31 8.13 -7.27
C LEU A 316 15.79 7.94 -8.70
N LEU A 317 14.96 6.93 -8.95
CA LEU A 317 14.33 6.70 -10.25
C LEU A 317 13.51 7.93 -10.68
N THR A 318 12.74 8.49 -9.76
CA THR A 318 11.92 9.68 -9.99
C THR A 318 12.80 10.91 -10.28
N PHE A 319 13.91 11.07 -9.54
CA PHE A 319 14.86 12.16 -9.76
C PHE A 319 15.60 12.04 -11.10
N VAL A 320 16.01 10.84 -11.49
CA VAL A 320 16.61 10.61 -12.82
C VAL A 320 15.61 10.92 -13.92
N ALA A 321 14.35 10.51 -13.78
CA ALA A 321 13.30 10.83 -14.73
C ALA A 321 13.09 12.36 -14.85
N PHE A 322 13.09 13.09 -13.73
CA PHE A 322 13.07 14.56 -13.74
C PHE A 322 14.23 15.14 -14.56
N VAL A 323 15.47 14.74 -14.25
CA VAL A 323 16.66 15.27 -14.94
C VAL A 323 16.67 14.95 -16.43
N CYS A 324 16.17 13.78 -16.84
CA CYS A 324 16.08 13.41 -18.26
C CYS A 324 15.00 14.18 -19.04
N LEU A 325 14.07 14.85 -18.36
CA LEU A 325 12.97 15.62 -18.97
C LEU A 325 13.23 17.14 -18.98
N LEU A 326 14.29 17.60 -18.30
CA LEU A 326 14.81 18.98 -18.37
C LEU A 326 15.52 19.23 -19.71
#